data_AF-A0AAF0BWC3-F1
#
_entry.id   AF-A0AAF0BWC3-F1
#
_cell.length_a   1.000
_cell.length_b   1.000
_cell.length_c   1.000
_cell.angle_alpha   90.00
_cell.angle_beta   90.00
_cell.angle_gamma   90.00
#
_symmetry.space_group_name_H-M   'P 1'
#
loop_
_entity.id
_entity.type
_entity.pdbx_description
1 polymer ?
#
loop_
_entity_poly.entity_id
_entity_poly.type
_entity_poly.pdbx_seq_one_letter_code
_entity_poly.pdbx_strand_id
1 'polypeptide(L)'
;MKRYPFAPLAEAMGETEAQACRTLGVSGSTEKQYRTEGLSERTADRLATRAGWNPVNIWPDWGTELLEKAGPWVDDRPVCPECDEHFTRGRRDQVYCSARCRCRRASRESRRRRWAEDPEYRERTLTAARRYRDEVGAEGRRRMRRAQYRANGHAERERARERYRANAEEEKAKRRARYWAQKEAS
;
A
#
# COMPACT_ATOMS: atom_id res chain seq x y z
N MET A 1 -11.82 -27.96 7.36
CA MET A 1 -12.67 -26.79 7.09
C MET A 1 -13.42 -26.50 8.39
N LYS A 2 -13.24 -25.33 9.01
CA LYS A 2 -13.84 -25.03 10.32
C LYS A 2 -15.37 -24.99 10.21
N ARG A 3 -16.04 -25.41 11.28
CA ARG A 3 -17.50 -25.41 11.39
C ARG A 3 -17.89 -24.45 12.51
N TYR A 4 -18.90 -23.64 12.25
CA TYR A 4 -19.38 -22.63 13.19
C TYR A 4 -20.67 -23.12 13.85
N PRO A 5 -20.80 -23.05 15.18
CA PRO A 5 -22.03 -23.43 15.86
C PRO A 5 -23.17 -22.47 15.46
N PHE A 6 -24.39 -23.00 15.32
CA PHE A 6 -25.57 -22.19 15.00
C PHE A 6 -26.11 -21.42 16.22
N ALA A 7 -25.90 -21.95 17.43
CA ALA A 7 -26.43 -21.37 18.68
C ALA A 7 -26.11 -19.88 18.90
N PRO A 8 -24.87 -19.39 18.68
CA PRO A 8 -24.56 -17.96 18.87
C PRO A 8 -25.34 -17.03 17.93
N LEU A 9 -25.68 -17.49 16.72
CA LEU A 9 -26.51 -16.71 15.79
C LEU A 9 -27.95 -16.59 16.31
N ALA A 10 -28.50 -17.68 16.84
CA ALA A 10 -29.84 -17.67 17.43
C ALA A 10 -29.89 -16.77 18.67
N GLU A 11 -28.86 -16.83 19.52
CA GLU A 11 -28.70 -15.96 20.69
C GLU A 11 -28.61 -14.48 20.29
N ALA A 12 -27.82 -14.14 19.27
CA ALA A 12 -27.74 -12.78 18.75
C ALA A 12 -29.09 -12.27 18.20
N MET A 13 -29.91 -13.16 17.63
CA MET A 13 -31.27 -12.85 17.20
C MET A 13 -32.27 -12.74 18.37
N GLY A 14 -31.91 -13.16 19.59
CA GLY A 14 -32.83 -13.25 20.72
C GLY A 14 -33.88 -14.35 20.56
N GLU A 15 -33.61 -15.35 19.73
CA GLU A 15 -34.53 -16.42 19.35
C GLU A 15 -34.00 -17.80 19.77
N THR A 16 -34.90 -18.78 19.92
CA THR A 16 -34.47 -20.19 19.98
C THR A 16 -33.90 -20.63 18.64
N GLU A 17 -33.02 -21.64 18.61
CA GLU A 17 -32.45 -22.13 17.35
C GLU A 17 -33.52 -22.51 16.30
N ALA A 18 -34.63 -23.10 16.74
CA ALA A 18 -35.72 -23.50 15.86
C ALA A 18 -36.51 -22.29 15.33
N GLN A 19 -36.66 -21.22 16.13
CA GLN A 19 -37.26 -19.97 15.66
C GLN A 19 -36.34 -19.28 14.66
N ALA A 20 -35.05 -19.15 14.98
CA ALA A 20 -34.05 -18.55 14.10
C ALA A 20 -33.99 -19.27 12.74
N CYS A 21 -34.05 -20.62 12.73
CA CYS A 21 -34.12 -21.38 11.48
C CYS A 21 -35.37 -21.03 10.66
N ARG A 22 -36.54 -20.90 11.28
CA ARG A 22 -37.78 -20.50 10.57
C ARG A 22 -37.70 -19.07 10.05
N THR A 23 -37.23 -18.13 10.86
CA THR A 23 -37.03 -16.72 10.49
C THR A 23 -36.07 -16.59 9.30
N LEU A 24 -35.02 -17.41 9.27
CA LEU A 24 -34.02 -17.43 8.19
C LEU A 24 -34.43 -18.28 6.97
N GLY A 25 -35.59 -18.96 7.01
CA GLY A 25 -36.09 -19.80 5.94
C GLY A 25 -35.29 -21.09 5.75
N VAL A 26 -34.70 -21.63 6.82
CA VAL A 26 -33.95 -22.88 6.85
C VAL A 26 -34.94 -24.04 7.04
N SER A 27 -34.85 -25.06 6.19
CA SER A 27 -35.72 -26.24 6.27
C SER A 27 -35.35 -27.12 7.47
N GLY A 28 -36.28 -27.93 7.99
CA GLY A 28 -36.04 -28.76 9.18
C GLY A 28 -34.93 -29.81 9.03
N SER A 29 -34.70 -30.33 7.81
CA SER A 29 -33.55 -31.22 7.55
C SER A 29 -32.22 -30.48 7.63
N THR A 30 -32.18 -29.25 7.14
CA THR A 30 -31.01 -28.36 7.21
C THR A 30 -30.78 -27.84 8.63
N GLU A 31 -31.83 -27.55 9.40
CA GLU A 31 -31.74 -27.21 10.83
C GLU A 31 -31.02 -28.32 11.60
N LYS A 32 -31.47 -29.57 11.44
CA LYS A 32 -30.84 -30.72 12.10
C LYS A 32 -29.37 -30.82 11.73
N GLN A 33 -29.05 -30.66 10.45
CA GLN A 33 -27.67 -30.67 9.96
C GLN A 33 -26.82 -29.56 10.61
N TYR A 34 -27.32 -28.33 10.70
CA TYR A 34 -26.59 -27.22 11.31
C TYR A 34 -26.34 -27.43 12.80
N ARG A 35 -27.26 -28.08 13.52
CA ARG A 35 -27.08 -28.42 14.93
C ARG A 35 -26.03 -29.52 15.13
N THR A 36 -25.97 -30.52 14.26
CA THR A 36 -25.02 -31.65 14.39
C THR A 36 -23.64 -31.37 13.81
N GLU A 37 -23.56 -30.74 12.64
CA GLU A 37 -22.32 -30.58 11.87
C GLU A 37 -21.76 -29.16 11.94
N GLY A 38 -22.57 -28.20 12.40
CA GLY A 38 -22.26 -26.79 12.31
C GLY A 38 -22.35 -26.23 10.89
N LEU A 39 -22.19 -24.91 10.82
CA LEU A 39 -22.26 -24.12 9.60
C LEU A 39 -20.89 -24.10 8.91
N SER A 40 -20.88 -24.17 7.57
CA SER A 40 -19.67 -23.80 6.81
C SER A 40 -19.46 -22.29 6.88
N GLU A 41 -18.23 -21.83 6.63
CA GLU A 41 -17.89 -20.40 6.54
C GLU A 41 -18.81 -19.64 5.57
N ARG A 42 -19.10 -20.20 4.40
CA ARG A 42 -20.01 -19.54 3.45
C ARG A 42 -21.46 -19.48 3.94
N THR A 43 -21.91 -20.51 4.66
CA THR A 43 -23.28 -20.57 5.17
C THR A 43 -23.46 -19.64 6.37
N ALA A 44 -22.52 -19.63 7.31
CA ALA A 44 -22.56 -18.76 8.48
C ALA A 44 -22.52 -17.27 8.09
N ASP A 45 -21.69 -16.87 7.13
CA ASP A 45 -21.67 -15.51 6.58
C ASP A 45 -23.03 -15.10 5.99
N ARG A 46 -23.60 -15.98 5.16
CA ARG A 46 -24.91 -15.74 4.52
C ARG A 46 -26.02 -15.62 5.55
N LEU A 47 -26.05 -16.47 6.58
CA LEU A 47 -27.11 -16.45 7.59
C LEU A 47 -26.97 -15.25 8.53
N ALA A 48 -25.76 -14.91 8.97
CA ALA A 48 -25.51 -13.71 9.77
C ALA A 48 -25.90 -12.44 9.01
N THR A 49 -25.47 -12.30 7.75
CA THR A 49 -25.82 -11.15 6.90
C THR A 49 -27.33 -11.07 6.67
N ARG A 50 -27.99 -12.22 6.46
CA ARG A 50 -29.46 -12.28 6.32
C ARG A 50 -30.19 -11.91 7.61
N ALA A 51 -29.61 -12.21 8.78
CA ALA A 51 -30.11 -11.81 10.09
C ALA A 51 -29.81 -10.34 10.44
N GLY A 52 -29.09 -9.60 9.58
CA GLY A 52 -28.70 -8.21 9.83
C GLY A 52 -27.48 -8.06 10.75
N TRP A 53 -26.72 -9.14 10.97
CA TRP A 53 -25.55 -9.16 11.84
C TRP A 53 -24.25 -9.28 11.04
N ASN A 54 -23.19 -8.68 11.58
CA ASN A 54 -21.83 -8.95 11.10
C ASN A 54 -21.34 -10.30 11.69
N PRO A 55 -20.85 -11.26 10.88
CA PRO A 55 -20.35 -12.55 11.37
C PRO A 55 -19.34 -12.45 12.51
N VAL A 56 -18.50 -11.41 12.52
CA VAL A 56 -17.49 -11.17 13.57
C VAL A 56 -18.12 -10.91 14.95
N ASN A 57 -19.33 -10.34 14.99
CA ASN A 57 -20.05 -10.08 16.23
C ASN A 57 -20.66 -11.36 16.83
N ILE A 58 -20.91 -12.37 16.00
CA ILE A 58 -21.51 -13.65 16.41
C ILE A 58 -20.42 -14.68 16.72
N TRP A 59 -19.37 -14.70 15.89
CA TRP A 59 -18.23 -15.61 16.00
C TRP A 59 -16.94 -14.77 16.03
N PRO A 60 -16.42 -14.39 17.21
CA PRO A 60 -15.25 -13.51 17.34
C PRO A 60 -13.99 -14.03 16.61
N ASP A 61 -13.79 -15.35 16.61
CA ASP A 61 -12.69 -16.01 15.91
C ASP A 61 -12.71 -15.78 14.39
N TRP A 62 -13.87 -15.42 13.82
CA TRP A 62 -14.04 -15.17 12.40
C TRP A 62 -13.15 -14.04 11.89
N GLY A 63 -13.03 -12.96 12.68
CA GLY A 63 -12.24 -11.79 12.33
C GLY A 63 -10.75 -12.10 12.30
N THR A 64 -10.27 -12.83 13.31
CA THR A 64 -8.87 -13.26 13.41
C THR A 64 -8.49 -14.17 12.25
N GLU A 65 -9.35 -15.12 11.89
CA GLU A 65 -9.12 -16.01 10.75
C GLU A 65 -9.10 -15.29 9.41
N LEU A 66 -10.01 -14.31 9.21
CA LEU A 66 -10.00 -13.50 8.00
C LEU A 66 -8.72 -12.68 7.87
N LEU A 67 -8.21 -12.15 8.98
CA LEU A 67 -6.94 -11.42 9.00
C LEU A 67 -5.74 -12.34 8.74
N GLU A 68 -5.72 -13.54 9.32
CA GLU A 68 -4.68 -14.54 9.04
C GLU A 68 -4.70 -15.01 7.58
N LYS A 69 -5.89 -15.29 7.02
CA LYS A 69 -6.06 -15.71 5.63
C LYS A 69 -5.79 -14.59 4.62
N ALA A 70 -6.18 -13.36 4.93
CA ALA A 70 -5.91 -12.20 4.07
C ALA A 70 -4.41 -11.92 3.96
N GLY A 71 -3.63 -12.39 4.93
CA GLY A 71 -2.20 -12.15 5.00
C GLY A 71 -1.90 -10.67 5.29
N PRO A 72 -0.62 -10.27 5.26
CA PRO A 72 -0.26 -8.88 5.37
C PRO A 72 -0.94 -8.08 4.24
N TRP A 73 -1.40 -6.87 4.53
CA TRP A 73 -1.80 -5.92 3.50
C TRP A 73 -0.58 -5.62 2.61
N VAL A 74 -0.49 -6.30 1.47
CA VAL A 74 0.51 -6.02 0.43
C VAL A 74 -0.16 -5.09 -0.57
N ASP A 75 0.43 -3.91 -0.78
CA ASP A 75 0.03 -3.06 -1.89
C ASP A 75 0.43 -3.75 -3.21
N ASP A 76 -0.52 -4.48 -3.79
CA ASP A 76 -0.36 -5.24 -5.03
C ASP A 76 -0.48 -4.37 -6.29
N ARG A 77 -0.66 -3.04 -6.11
CA ARG A 77 -0.71 -2.11 -7.24
C ARG A 77 0.61 -2.18 -8.01
N PRO A 78 0.56 -2.29 -9.34
CA PRO A 78 1.77 -2.33 -10.14
C PRO A 78 2.58 -1.04 -10.01
N VAL A 79 3.89 -1.20 -10.05
CA VAL A 79 4.86 -0.10 -10.03
C VAL A 79 5.25 0.25 -11.46
N CYS A 80 5.20 1.53 -11.80
CA CYS A 80 5.61 2.01 -13.12
C CYS A 80 7.13 1.94 -13.28
N PRO A 81 7.69 1.23 -14.29
CA PRO A 81 9.14 1.02 -14.43
C PRO A 81 9.93 2.27 -14.91
N GLU A 82 9.29 3.42 -15.03
CA GLU A 82 9.91 4.68 -15.45
C GLU A 82 9.90 5.77 -14.38
N CYS A 83 8.94 5.73 -13.44
CA CYS A 83 8.84 6.71 -12.36
C CYS A 83 8.75 6.08 -10.96
N ASP A 84 8.78 4.75 -10.88
CA ASP A 84 8.72 3.95 -9.64
C ASP A 84 7.49 4.25 -8.76
N GLU A 85 6.44 4.78 -9.37
CA GLU A 85 5.19 5.11 -8.68
C GLU A 85 4.15 3.99 -8.88
N HIS A 86 3.43 3.64 -7.81
CA HIS A 86 2.30 2.73 -7.87
C HIS A 86 1.17 3.38 -8.67
N PHE A 87 0.49 2.60 -9.51
CA PHE A 87 -0.64 3.11 -10.29
C PHE A 87 -1.75 2.07 -10.43
N THR A 88 -2.97 2.55 -10.66
CA THR A 88 -4.11 1.67 -10.97
C THR A 88 -4.14 1.39 -12.47
N ARG A 89 -4.23 0.11 -12.85
CA ARG A 89 -4.40 -0.28 -14.25
C ARG A 89 -5.77 0.13 -14.75
N GLY A 90 -5.83 0.89 -15.84
CA GLY A 90 -7.03 1.08 -16.63
C GLY A 90 -7.26 -0.07 -17.63
N ARG A 91 -6.21 -0.82 -17.98
CA ARG A 91 -6.26 -2.01 -18.86
C ARG A 91 -5.35 -3.12 -18.35
N ARG A 92 -5.70 -4.38 -18.63
CA ARG A 92 -4.97 -5.56 -18.13
C ARG A 92 -3.48 -5.57 -18.54
N ASP A 93 -3.18 -5.07 -19.72
CA ASP A 93 -1.85 -5.00 -20.35
C ASP A 93 -1.09 -3.69 -20.05
N GLN A 94 -1.66 -2.80 -19.23
CA GLN A 94 -1.03 -1.53 -18.94
C GLN A 94 0.20 -1.71 -18.03
N VAL A 95 1.38 -1.42 -18.59
CA VAL A 95 2.68 -1.49 -17.89
C VAL A 95 3.11 -0.16 -17.27
N TYR A 96 2.69 0.97 -17.87
CA TYR A 96 3.12 2.30 -17.44
C TYR A 96 1.95 3.09 -16.85
N CYS A 97 2.23 3.91 -15.84
CA CYS A 97 1.23 4.79 -15.22
C CYS A 97 0.59 5.77 -16.20
N SER A 98 1.32 6.16 -17.26
CA SER A 98 0.86 7.14 -18.24
C SER A 98 1.51 6.96 -19.61
N ALA A 99 0.88 7.53 -20.63
CA ALA A 99 1.47 7.63 -21.98
C ALA A 99 2.81 8.38 -21.96
N ARG A 100 2.97 9.38 -21.08
CA ARG A 100 4.21 10.14 -20.92
C ARG A 100 5.36 9.24 -20.47
N CYS A 101 5.15 8.37 -19.48
CA CYS A 101 6.18 7.43 -19.02
C CYS A 101 6.55 6.41 -20.09
N ARG A 102 5.56 5.86 -20.79
CA ARG A 102 5.79 4.98 -21.95
C ARG A 102 6.64 5.67 -23.03
N CYS A 103 6.29 6.88 -23.44
CA CYS A 103 7.05 7.63 -24.46
C CYS A 103 8.46 8.00 -23.98
N ARG A 104 8.62 8.35 -22.69
CA ARG A 104 9.94 8.65 -22.11
C ARG A 104 10.85 7.42 -22.14
N ARG A 105 10.32 6.23 -21.78
CA ARG A 105 11.04 4.97 -21.86
C ARG A 105 11.47 4.65 -23.29
N ALA A 106 10.53 4.72 -24.24
CA ALA A 106 10.80 4.48 -25.65
C ALA A 106 11.85 5.46 -26.23
N SER A 107 11.80 6.74 -25.84
CA SER A 107 12.79 7.73 -26.26
C SER A 107 14.20 7.42 -25.72
N ARG A 108 14.31 6.99 -24.46
CA ARG A 108 15.58 6.56 -23.86
C ARG A 108 16.16 5.34 -24.56
N GLU A 109 15.32 4.34 -24.85
CA GLU A 109 15.72 3.13 -25.58
C GLU A 109 16.17 3.46 -27.00
N SER A 110 15.41 4.29 -27.73
CA SER A 110 15.80 4.78 -29.05
C SER A 110 17.15 5.51 -29.03
N ARG A 111 17.39 6.37 -28.02
CA ARG A 111 18.67 7.05 -27.84
C ARG A 111 19.82 6.08 -27.55
N ARG A 112 19.59 5.09 -26.68
CA ARG A 112 20.59 4.05 -26.38
C ARG A 112 20.93 3.24 -27.62
N ARG A 113 19.91 2.84 -28.38
CA ARG A 113 20.07 2.10 -29.63
C ARG A 113 20.88 2.92 -30.65
N ARG A 114 20.50 4.17 -30.88
CA ARG A 114 21.23 5.07 -31.78
C ARG A 114 22.69 5.28 -31.34
N TRP A 115 22.94 5.42 -30.04
CA TRP A 115 24.31 5.52 -29.52
C TRP A 115 25.16 4.27 -29.79
N ALA A 116 24.56 3.09 -29.77
CA ALA A 116 25.24 1.83 -30.03
C ALA A 116 25.46 1.58 -31.53
N GLU A 117 24.46 1.87 -32.36
CA GLU A 117 24.41 1.51 -33.78
C GLU A 117 24.96 2.59 -34.72
N ASP A 118 24.89 3.87 -34.36
CA ASP A 118 25.27 5.00 -35.23
C ASP A 118 26.55 5.68 -34.69
N PRO A 119 27.73 5.36 -35.28
CA PRO A 119 29.00 5.96 -34.88
C PRO A 119 29.04 7.47 -35.09
N GLU A 120 28.38 8.01 -36.12
CA GLU A 120 28.37 9.45 -36.37
C GLU A 120 27.56 10.19 -35.31
N TYR A 121 26.40 9.67 -34.93
CA TYR A 121 25.60 10.24 -33.85
C TYR A 121 26.40 10.26 -32.54
N ARG A 122 27.11 9.16 -32.26
CA ARG A 122 28.01 9.08 -31.10
C ARG A 122 29.13 10.11 -31.19
N GLU A 123 29.80 10.24 -32.34
CA GLU A 123 30.88 11.20 -32.54
C GLU A 123 30.41 12.65 -32.45
N ARG A 124 29.28 13.00 -33.09
CA ARG A 124 28.65 14.34 -32.98
C ARG A 124 28.36 14.69 -31.53
N THR A 125 27.78 13.76 -30.78
CA THR A 125 27.46 13.96 -29.36
C THR A 125 28.72 14.13 -28.50
N LEU A 126 29.76 13.32 -28.73
CA LEU A 126 31.05 13.45 -28.04
C LEU A 126 31.75 14.77 -28.39
N THR A 127 31.68 15.19 -29.65
CA THR A 127 32.25 16.46 -30.13
C THR A 127 31.53 17.65 -29.53
N ALA A 128 30.20 17.65 -29.48
CA ALA A 128 29.43 18.67 -28.78
C ALA A 128 29.80 18.73 -27.28
N ALA A 129 29.97 17.58 -26.63
CA ALA A 129 30.41 17.50 -25.23
C ALA A 129 31.87 17.95 -25.01
N ARG A 130 32.74 17.83 -26.03
CA ARG A 130 34.09 18.42 -26.03
C ARG A 130 34.01 19.94 -26.16
N ARG A 131 33.31 20.45 -27.17
CA ARG A 131 33.09 21.90 -27.38
C ARG A 131 32.52 22.59 -26.14
N TYR A 132 31.47 22.03 -25.54
CA TYR A 132 30.92 22.55 -24.29
C TYR A 132 31.94 22.57 -23.14
N ARG A 133 32.78 21.54 -23.02
CA ARG A 133 33.85 21.51 -22.02
C ARG A 133 34.91 22.58 -22.28
N ASP A 134 35.23 22.86 -23.54
CA ASP A 134 36.21 23.87 -23.93
C ASP A 134 35.64 25.28 -23.70
N GLU A 135 34.40 25.54 -24.12
CA GLU A 135 33.65 26.80 -23.94
C GLU A 135 33.50 27.18 -22.45
N VAL A 136 33.11 26.22 -21.61
CA VAL A 136 32.99 26.44 -20.16
C VAL A 136 34.37 26.63 -19.51
N GLY A 137 35.41 26.01 -20.09
CA GLY A 137 36.77 26.03 -19.56
C GLY A 137 36.91 25.38 -18.18
N ALA A 138 38.14 25.33 -17.67
CA ALA A 138 38.42 24.79 -16.33
C ALA A 138 37.79 25.65 -15.21
N GLU A 139 37.71 26.96 -15.42
CA GLU A 139 37.17 27.91 -14.45
C GLU A 139 35.65 27.85 -14.35
N GLY A 140 34.92 27.78 -15.47
CA GLY A 140 33.48 27.57 -15.44
C GLY A 140 33.09 26.25 -14.78
N ARG A 141 33.87 25.18 -14.99
CA ARG A 141 33.69 23.89 -14.29
C ARG A 141 33.95 24.02 -12.79
N ARG A 142 34.96 24.80 -12.36
CA ARG A 142 35.22 25.08 -10.94
C ARG A 142 34.08 25.89 -10.32
N ARG A 143 33.56 26.89 -11.02
CA ARG A 143 32.41 27.71 -10.60
C ARG A 143 31.14 26.86 -10.44
N MET A 144 30.83 26.01 -11.43
CA MET A 144 29.69 25.08 -11.34
C MET A 144 29.84 24.09 -10.17
N ARG A 145 31.02 23.49 -9.98
CA ARG A 145 31.26 22.61 -8.82
C ARG A 145 31.07 23.34 -7.50
N ARG A 146 31.61 24.56 -7.35
CA ARG A 146 31.39 25.39 -6.15
C ARG A 146 29.90 25.69 -5.92
N ALA A 147 29.16 26.00 -6.98
CA ALA A 147 27.72 26.23 -6.88
C ALA A 147 26.97 24.96 -6.45
N GLN A 148 27.32 23.80 -7.01
CA GLN A 148 26.74 22.51 -6.65
C GLN A 148 27.05 22.14 -5.18
N TYR A 149 28.28 22.34 -4.72
CA TYR A 149 28.63 22.14 -3.30
C TYR A 149 27.84 23.07 -2.38
N ARG A 150 27.66 24.35 -2.75
CA ARG A 150 26.84 25.28 -1.97
C ARG A 150 25.37 24.84 -1.91
N ALA A 151 24.82 24.39 -3.05
CA ALA A 151 23.45 23.88 -3.13
C ALA A 151 23.27 22.61 -2.28
N ASN A 152 24.19 21.65 -2.39
CA ASN A 152 24.19 20.43 -1.59
C ASN A 152 24.31 20.74 -0.09
N GLY A 153 25.23 21.63 0.30
CA GLY A 153 25.36 22.06 1.70
C GLY A 153 24.14 22.80 2.22
N HIS A 154 23.43 23.56 1.38
CA HIS A 154 22.12 24.13 1.74
C HIS A 154 21.08 23.03 1.97
N ALA A 155 20.97 22.07 1.05
CA ALA A 155 20.04 20.94 1.18
C ALA A 155 20.33 20.09 2.43
N GLU A 156 21.60 19.85 2.76
CA GLU A 156 22.00 19.12 3.98
C GLU A 156 21.61 19.88 5.25
N ARG A 157 21.79 21.21 5.27
CA ARG A 157 21.35 22.05 6.39
C ARG A 157 19.84 22.03 6.57
N GLU A 158 19.07 22.06 5.48
CA GLU A 158 17.60 21.95 5.54
C GLU A 158 17.17 20.59 6.08
N ARG A 159 17.75 19.48 5.58
CA ARG A 159 17.50 18.14 6.13
C ARG A 159 17.86 18.05 7.61
N ALA A 160 18.94 18.69 8.04
CA ALA A 160 19.33 18.72 9.46
C ALA A 160 18.31 19.48 10.31
N ARG A 161 17.77 20.61 9.81
CA ARG A 161 16.70 21.37 10.47
C ARG A 161 15.42 20.57 10.56
N GLU A 162 15.03 19.86 9.51
CA GLU A 162 13.86 18.97 9.50
C GLU A 162 14.01 17.86 10.54
N ARG A 163 15.16 17.19 10.60
CA ARG A 163 15.45 16.18 11.64
C ARG A 163 15.36 16.77 13.05
N TYR A 164 15.92 17.95 13.27
CA TYR A 164 15.86 18.61 14.57
C TYR A 164 14.41 18.94 14.98
N ARG A 165 13.59 19.45 14.04
CA ARG A 165 12.16 19.71 14.27
C ARG A 165 11.39 18.43 14.58
N ALA A 166 11.63 17.35 13.82
CA ALA A 166 10.99 16.06 14.06
C ALA A 166 11.31 15.52 15.46
N ASN A 167 12.59 15.54 15.86
CA ASN A 167 12.99 15.12 17.20
C ASN A 167 12.37 15.98 18.30
N ALA A 168 12.26 17.30 18.09
CA ALA A 168 11.64 18.20 19.06
C ALA A 168 10.14 17.91 19.23
N GLU A 169 9.42 17.62 18.15
CA GLU A 169 8.01 17.22 18.20
C GLU A 169 7.82 15.85 18.87
N GLU A 170 8.72 14.89 18.60
CA GLU A 170 8.71 13.59 19.26
C GLU A 170 8.92 13.72 20.78
N GLU A 171 9.87 14.55 21.21
CA GLU A 171 10.10 14.81 22.64
C GLU A 171 8.91 15.53 23.30
N LYS A 172 8.27 16.47 22.60
CA LYS A 172 7.01 17.08 23.08
C LYS A 172 5.91 16.03 23.21
N ALA A 173 5.77 15.13 22.25
CA ALA A 173 4.79 14.05 22.28
C ALA A 173 5.04 13.09 23.46
N LYS A 174 6.30 12.68 23.69
CA LYS A 174 6.70 11.87 24.86
C LYS A 174 6.38 12.58 26.18
N ARG A 175 6.66 13.88 26.29
CA ARG A 175 6.32 14.68 27.48
C ARG A 175 4.82 14.72 27.73
N ARG A 176 4.02 14.95 26.68
CA ARG A 176 2.54 14.92 26.75
C ARG A 176 2.03 13.54 27.18
N ALA A 177 2.56 12.47 26.61
CA ALA A 177 2.19 11.10 26.98
C ALA A 177 2.50 10.80 28.45
N ARG A 178 3.69 11.17 28.94
CA ARG A 178 4.05 11.04 30.36
C ARG A 178 3.12 11.82 31.28
N TYR A 179 2.76 13.04 30.91
CA TYR A 179 1.84 13.87 31.68
C TYR A 179 0.45 13.23 31.80
N TRP A 180 -0.11 12.71 30.70
CA TRP A 180 -1.40 12.04 30.72
C TRP A 180 -1.39 10.74 31.51
N ALA A 181 -0.33 9.92 31.37
CA ALA A 181 -0.18 8.69 32.15
C ALA A 181 -0.12 8.95 33.67
N GLN A 182 0.54 10.04 34.10
CA GLN A 182 0.55 10.43 35.52
C GLN A 182 -0.84 10.87 36.00
N LYS A 183 -1.60 11.56 35.15
CA LYS A 183 -2.94 12.05 35.47
C LYS A 183 -3.98 10.94 35.58
N GLU A 184 -3.87 9.87 34.80
CA GLU A 184 -4.76 8.69 34.90
C GLU A 184 -4.47 7.81 36.12
N ALA A 185 -3.25 7.87 36.65
CA ALA A 185 -2.83 7.12 37.83
C ALA A 185 -3.15 7.81 39.17
N SER A 186 -3.63 9.06 39.13
CA SER A 186 -4.00 9.87 40.31
C SER A 186 -5.52 9.97 40.44
#